data_AF-A0A5S9NGD6-F1
#
_entry.id   AF-A0A5S9NGD6-F1
#
_cell.length_a   1.000
_cell.length_b   1.000
_cell.length_c   1.000
_cell.angle_alpha   90.00
_cell.angle_beta   90.00
_cell.angle_gamma   90.00
#
_symmetry.space_group_name_H-M   'P 1'
#
loop_
_entity.id
_entity.type
_entity.pdbx_description
1 polymer ?
#
loop_
_entity_poly.entity_id
_entity_poly.type
_entity_poly.pdbx_seq_one_letter_code
_entity_poly.pdbx_strand_id
1 'polypeptide(L)'
;MTVSKGLAYGYLSARRRMREMMLPVVTTATGAFLVVSVFAMSARISAQSASLGHAEEIGRAVTLIAVTVLLVGVVEVAVATTRTVAHRTVELGVLSANGIPRGPVVAALLVEPVVAAVLGALLGALLAAVAGIVLATLGFVASGISYGGMATGVLIAASVSVVAALATSIVPTWNAVSRPPIRSLTAGG
;
A
#
# COMPACT_ATOMS: atom_id res chain seq x y z
N MET A 1 -10.88 27.13 -4.15
CA MET A 1 -9.65 26.39 -4.54
C MET A 1 -10.06 25.16 -5.34
N THR A 2 -9.60 25.01 -6.58
CA THR A 2 -9.92 23.83 -7.41
C THR A 2 -9.16 22.60 -6.91
N VAL A 3 -9.71 21.40 -7.10
CA VAL A 3 -9.11 20.11 -6.68
C VAL A 3 -7.66 19.98 -7.19
N SER A 4 -7.41 20.42 -8.42
CA SER A 4 -6.07 20.44 -9.04
C SER A 4 -5.01 21.18 -8.19
N LYS A 5 -5.35 22.35 -7.63
CA LYS A 5 -4.41 23.11 -6.78
C LYS A 5 -4.12 22.40 -5.45
N GLY A 6 -5.11 21.69 -4.91
CA GLY A 6 -4.95 20.87 -3.71
C GLY A 6 -4.00 19.68 -3.94
N LEU A 7 -4.14 18.99 -5.07
CA LEU A 7 -3.25 17.88 -5.45
C LEU A 7 -1.81 18.34 -5.65
N ALA A 8 -1.60 19.48 -6.32
CA ALA A 8 -0.27 20.05 -6.51
C ALA A 8 0.42 20.38 -5.18
N TYR A 9 -0.33 20.94 -4.23
CA TYR A 9 0.17 21.20 -2.87
C TYR A 9 0.53 19.91 -2.13
N GLY A 10 -0.36 18.90 -2.19
CA GLY A 10 -0.12 17.58 -1.58
C GLY A 10 1.13 16.88 -2.12
N TYR A 11 1.45 17.04 -3.40
CA TYR A 11 2.67 16.50 -3.99
C TYR A 11 3.94 17.20 -3.46
N LEU A 12 3.93 18.53 -3.37
CA LEU A 12 5.07 19.30 -2.87
C LEU A 12 5.33 19.03 -1.38
N SER A 13 4.26 18.85 -0.59
CA SER A 13 4.40 18.51 0.84
C SER A 13 4.95 17.09 1.02
N ALA A 14 4.49 16.11 0.24
CA ALA A 14 5.01 14.74 0.26
C ALA A 14 6.52 14.71 -0.02
N ARG A 15 7.01 15.50 -0.98
CA ARG A 15 8.45 15.60 -1.28
C ARG A 15 9.28 16.06 -0.08
N ARG A 16 8.79 16.99 0.73
CA ARG A 16 9.50 17.50 1.93
C ARG A 16 9.53 16.47 3.06
N ARG A 17 8.55 15.56 3.11
CA ARG A 17 8.35 14.56 4.17
C ARG A 17 8.81 13.15 3.78
N MET A 18 9.69 13.04 2.79
CA MET A 18 10.17 11.75 2.28
C MET A 18 10.72 10.82 3.37
N ARG A 19 11.34 11.37 4.43
CA ARG A 19 11.81 10.60 5.60
C ARG A 19 10.68 9.97 6.40
N GLU A 20 9.58 10.69 6.60
CA GLU A 20 8.40 10.20 7.33
C GLU A 20 7.66 9.12 6.54
N MET A 21 7.75 9.18 5.20
CA MET A 21 7.15 8.20 4.30
C MET A 21 7.91 6.87 4.23
N MET A 22 9.14 6.79 4.74
CA MET A 22 9.96 5.57 4.64
C MET A 22 9.28 4.38 5.30
N LEU A 23 8.72 4.56 6.50
CA LEU A 23 8.10 3.45 7.23
C LEU A 23 6.87 2.92 6.45
N PRO A 24 5.91 3.75 6.01
CA PRO A 24 4.80 3.30 5.16
C PRO A 24 5.22 2.64 3.85
N VAL A 25 6.28 3.15 3.20
CA VAL A 25 6.81 2.58 1.95
C VAL A 25 7.37 1.19 2.22
N VAL A 26 8.20 1.02 3.25
CA VAL A 26 8.81 -0.27 3.60
C VAL A 26 7.76 -1.30 4.00
N THR A 27 6.79 -0.93 4.84
CA THR A 27 5.72 -1.86 5.24
C THR A 27 4.88 -2.29 4.04
N THR A 28 4.53 -1.36 3.14
CA THR A 28 3.78 -1.71 1.92
C THR A 28 4.61 -2.57 0.98
N ALA A 29 5.92 -2.32 0.90
CA ALA A 29 6.84 -3.12 0.11
C ALA A 29 6.93 -4.56 0.60
N THR A 30 6.92 -4.80 1.91
CA THR A 30 6.89 -6.16 2.47
C THR A 30 5.64 -6.92 2.01
N GLY A 31 4.45 -6.34 2.16
CA GLY A 31 3.21 -6.97 1.72
C GLY A 31 3.18 -7.23 0.21
N ALA A 32 3.59 -6.24 -0.60
CA ALA A 32 3.68 -6.40 -2.05
C ALA A 32 4.70 -7.48 -2.46
N PHE A 33 5.85 -7.54 -1.79
CA PHE A 33 6.86 -8.57 -2.01
C PHE A 33 6.28 -9.97 -1.79
N LEU A 34 5.55 -10.18 -0.69
CA LEU A 34 4.94 -11.47 -0.37
C LEU A 34 3.87 -11.85 -1.40
N VAL A 35 2.97 -10.93 -1.74
CA VAL A 35 1.90 -11.17 -2.74
C VAL A 35 2.52 -11.55 -4.08
N VAL A 36 3.47 -10.77 -4.59
CA VAL A 36 4.10 -11.03 -5.89
C VAL A 36 4.81 -12.38 -5.88
N SER A 37 5.53 -12.71 -4.80
CA SER A 37 6.23 -14.00 -4.68
C SER A 37 5.27 -15.18 -4.71
N VAL A 38 4.16 -15.11 -3.98
CA VAL A 38 3.16 -16.19 -3.96
C VAL A 38 2.53 -16.40 -5.34
N PHE A 39 2.12 -15.33 -6.01
CA PHE A 39 1.53 -15.43 -7.35
C PHE A 39 2.54 -15.87 -8.41
N ALA A 40 3.81 -15.49 -8.27
CA ALA A 40 4.87 -15.94 -9.16
C ALA A 40 5.11 -17.45 -9.07
N MET A 41 4.93 -18.06 -7.89
CA MET A 41 5.12 -19.49 -7.67
C MET A 41 3.85 -20.33 -7.87
N SER A 42 2.66 -19.77 -7.63
CA SER A 42 1.39 -20.53 -7.56
C SER A 42 1.10 -21.35 -8.82
N ALA A 43 1.25 -20.76 -10.01
CA ALA A 43 0.97 -21.44 -11.27
C ALA A 43 1.89 -22.65 -11.51
N ARG A 44 3.16 -22.56 -11.10
CA ARG A 44 4.12 -23.68 -11.26
C ARG A 44 3.89 -24.77 -10.22
N ILE A 45 3.58 -24.39 -8.98
CA ILE A 45 3.22 -25.34 -7.92
C ILE A 45 1.99 -26.16 -8.34
N SER A 46 0.95 -25.50 -8.87
CA SER A 46 -0.26 -26.19 -9.35
C SER A 46 -0.01 -27.10 -10.57
N ALA A 47 0.89 -26.71 -11.47
CA ALA A 47 1.28 -27.57 -12.59
C ALA A 47 2.06 -28.81 -12.13
N GLN A 48 2.95 -28.64 -11.15
CA GLN A 48 3.74 -29.73 -10.59
C GLN A 48 2.88 -30.70 -9.76
N SER A 49 1.91 -30.20 -8.99
CA SER A 49 1.03 -31.05 -8.18
C SER A 49 0.14 -31.98 -9.03
N ALA A 50 -0.22 -31.57 -10.25
CA ALA A 50 -0.94 -32.41 -11.21
C ALA A 50 -0.16 -33.68 -11.58
N SER A 51 1.17 -33.58 -11.68
CA SER A 51 2.04 -34.74 -11.96
C SER A 51 2.23 -35.68 -10.76
N LEU A 52 1.94 -35.22 -9.55
CA LEU A 52 2.14 -35.94 -8.29
C LEU A 52 0.86 -36.61 -7.78
N GLY A 53 -0.29 -36.44 -8.46
CA GLY A 53 -1.57 -37.02 -8.05
C GLY A 53 -2.30 -36.30 -6.90
N HIS A 54 -1.70 -35.24 -6.33
CA HIS A 54 -2.26 -34.44 -5.22
C HIS A 54 -2.69 -33.03 -5.66
N ALA A 55 -3.20 -32.90 -6.89
CA ALA A 55 -3.45 -31.61 -7.52
C ALA A 55 -4.44 -30.72 -6.74
N GLU A 56 -5.54 -31.32 -6.28
CA GLU A 56 -6.65 -30.61 -5.65
C GLU A 56 -6.30 -30.11 -4.25
N GLU A 57 -5.68 -30.97 -3.43
CA GLU A 57 -5.24 -30.63 -2.06
C GLU A 57 -4.20 -29.51 -2.07
N ILE A 58 -3.18 -29.63 -2.93
CA ILE A 58 -2.12 -28.62 -3.06
C ILE A 58 -2.67 -27.32 -3.65
N GLY A 59 -3.54 -27.40 -4.67
CA GLY A 59 -4.16 -26.22 -5.27
C GLY A 59 -5.00 -25.43 -4.28
N ARG A 60 -5.76 -26.11 -3.41
CA ARG A 60 -6.52 -25.48 -2.33
C ARG A 60 -5.61 -24.84 -1.29
N ALA A 61 -4.53 -25.51 -0.89
CA ALA A 61 -3.55 -24.95 0.03
C ALA A 61 -2.88 -23.68 -0.52
N VAL A 62 -2.45 -23.69 -1.78
CA VAL A 62 -1.86 -22.52 -2.46
C VAL A 62 -2.84 -21.35 -2.52
N THR A 63 -4.11 -21.63 -2.81
CA THR A 63 -5.16 -20.59 -2.85
C THR A 63 -5.37 -19.97 -1.47
N LEU A 64 -5.45 -20.79 -0.41
CA LEU A 64 -5.58 -20.29 0.96
C LEU A 64 -4.37 -19.42 1.37
N ILE A 65 -3.15 -19.84 1.02
CA ILE A 65 -1.93 -19.06 1.26
C ILE A 65 -1.96 -17.73 0.51
N ALA A 66 -2.38 -17.73 -0.77
CA ALA A 66 -2.48 -16.50 -1.54
C ALA A 66 -3.49 -15.52 -0.93
N VAL A 67 -4.65 -16.01 -0.48
CA VAL A 67 -5.66 -15.18 0.18
C VAL A 67 -5.15 -14.64 1.52
N THR A 68 -4.53 -15.45 2.37
CA THR A 68 -4.03 -14.98 3.66
C THR A 68 -2.91 -13.96 3.50
N VAL A 69 -1.97 -14.19 2.60
CA VAL A 69 -0.89 -13.23 2.30
C VAL A 69 -1.45 -11.91 1.75
N LEU A 70 -2.48 -11.98 0.90
CA LEU A 70 -3.15 -10.78 0.42
C LEU A 70 -3.78 -9.97 1.57
N LEU A 71 -4.45 -10.66 2.51
CA LEU A 71 -5.05 -10.01 3.68
C LEU A 71 -3.98 -9.40 4.60
N VAL A 72 -2.85 -10.07 4.80
CA VAL A 72 -1.71 -9.51 5.55
C VAL A 72 -1.24 -8.22 4.89
N GLY A 73 -1.08 -8.19 3.56
CA GLY A 73 -0.69 -6.98 2.83
C GLY A 73 -1.68 -5.82 3.01
N VAL A 74 -2.99 -6.10 3.02
CA VAL A 74 -4.03 -5.08 3.30
C VAL A 74 -3.88 -4.53 4.72
N VAL A 75 -3.66 -5.39 5.71
CA VAL A 75 -3.47 -4.99 7.12
C VAL A 75 -2.21 -4.15 7.29
N GLU A 76 -1.11 -4.51 6.66
CA GLU A 76 0.15 -3.74 6.71
C GLU A 76 -0.03 -2.32 6.17
N VAL A 77 -0.75 -2.16 5.05
CA VAL A 77 -1.08 -0.85 4.49
C VAL A 77 -1.98 -0.04 5.42
N ALA A 78 -2.96 -0.68 6.08
CA ALA A 78 -3.83 -0.03 7.05
C ALA A 78 -3.05 0.51 8.27
N VAL A 79 -2.13 -0.31 8.80
CA VAL A 79 -1.27 0.06 9.92
C VAL A 79 -0.33 1.21 9.56
N ALA A 80 0.25 1.16 8.35
CA ALA A 80 1.13 2.21 7.84
C ALA A 80 0.46 3.58 7.74
N THR A 81 -0.76 3.61 7.21
CA THR A 81 -1.51 4.84 6.95
C THR A 81 -2.09 5.49 8.21
N THR A 82 -2.40 4.71 9.24
CA THR A 82 -2.97 5.24 10.49
C THR A 82 -1.98 6.13 11.25
N ARG A 83 -0.66 5.88 11.11
CA ARG A 83 0.38 6.61 11.87
C ARG A 83 0.68 8.02 11.37
N THR A 84 0.33 8.38 10.14
CA THR A 84 0.76 9.65 9.51
C THR A 84 -0.26 10.79 9.61
N VAL A 85 -1.52 10.50 9.89
CA VAL A 85 -2.62 11.49 9.83
C VAL A 85 -2.73 12.34 11.13
N ALA A 86 -2.20 11.86 12.25
CA ALA A 86 -2.49 12.41 13.59
C ALA A 86 -1.75 13.71 13.97
N HIS A 87 -0.82 14.21 13.16
CA HIS A 87 0.10 15.29 13.58
C HIS A 87 -0.22 16.69 13.01
N ARG A 88 -1.36 16.88 12.31
CA ARG A 88 -1.64 18.12 11.55
C ARG A 88 -2.79 18.98 12.10
N THR A 89 -3.12 18.83 13.38
CA THR A 89 -4.31 19.46 13.98
C THR A 89 -4.28 21.00 13.89
N VAL A 90 -3.13 21.63 14.15
CA VAL A 90 -2.98 23.10 14.11
C VAL A 90 -3.05 23.64 12.68
N GLU A 91 -2.32 23.04 11.73
CA GLU A 91 -2.36 23.43 10.31
C GLU A 91 -3.80 23.36 9.75
N LEU A 92 -4.53 22.29 10.08
CA LEU A 92 -5.93 22.13 9.69
C LEU A 92 -6.87 23.11 10.40
N GLY A 93 -6.56 23.48 11.64
CA GLY A 93 -7.26 24.56 12.36
C GLY A 93 -7.11 25.92 11.67
N VAL A 94 -5.92 26.25 11.20
CA VAL A 94 -5.67 27.50 10.45
C VAL A 94 -6.38 27.50 9.10
N LEU A 95 -6.32 26.39 8.35
CA LEU A 95 -6.99 26.28 7.05
C LEU A 95 -8.52 26.39 7.19
N SER A 96 -9.09 25.75 8.23
CA SER A 96 -10.53 25.81 8.51
C SER A 96 -10.97 27.18 9.04
N ALA A 97 -10.16 27.87 9.85
CA ALA A 97 -10.43 29.24 10.30
C ALA A 97 -10.48 30.25 9.15
N ASN A 98 -9.69 30.01 8.10
CA ASN A 98 -9.69 30.82 6.88
C ASN A 98 -10.80 30.44 5.87
N GLY A 99 -11.76 29.58 6.24
CA GLY A 99 -12.91 29.24 5.41
C GLY A 99 -12.62 28.34 4.21
N ILE A 100 -11.48 27.64 4.19
CA ILE A 100 -11.11 26.76 3.07
C ILE A 100 -12.04 25.52 3.06
N PRO A 101 -12.62 25.15 1.89
CA PRO A 101 -13.50 23.99 1.80
C PRO A 101 -12.76 22.67 2.06
N ARG A 102 -13.45 21.72 2.69
CA ARG A 102 -12.87 20.45 3.18
C ARG A 102 -12.37 19.53 2.08
N GLY A 103 -13.08 19.44 0.95
CA GLY A 103 -12.78 18.49 -0.13
C GLY A 103 -11.35 18.61 -0.68
N PRO A 104 -10.91 19.79 -1.13
CA PRO A 104 -9.53 20.00 -1.59
C PRO A 104 -8.46 19.71 -0.53
N VAL A 105 -8.75 19.94 0.76
CA VAL A 105 -7.84 19.65 1.87
C VAL A 105 -7.71 18.14 2.08
N VAL A 106 -8.83 17.41 2.09
CA VAL A 106 -8.84 15.95 2.16
C VAL A 106 -8.06 15.35 0.98
N ALA A 107 -8.34 15.80 -0.24
CA ALA A 107 -7.61 15.33 -1.42
C ALA A 107 -6.10 15.57 -1.32
N ALA A 108 -5.67 16.74 -0.83
CA ALA A 108 -4.25 17.05 -0.62
C ALA A 108 -3.59 16.14 0.42
N LEU A 109 -4.30 15.79 1.50
CA LEU A 109 -3.80 14.91 2.55
C LEU A 109 -3.73 13.44 2.13
N LEU A 110 -4.60 13.00 1.21
CA LEU A 110 -4.60 11.63 0.66
C LEU A 110 -3.45 11.37 -0.33
N VAL A 111 -2.79 12.40 -0.86
CA VAL A 111 -1.65 12.24 -1.78
C VAL A 111 -0.53 11.44 -1.13
N GLU A 112 -0.20 11.74 0.12
CA GLU A 112 0.90 11.12 0.84
C GLU A 112 0.74 9.60 1.04
N PRO A 113 -0.36 9.08 1.62
CA PRO A 113 -0.54 7.64 1.75
C PRO A 113 -0.62 6.92 0.39
N VAL A 114 -1.18 7.56 -0.64
CA VAL A 114 -1.22 6.99 -2.00
C VAL A 114 0.17 6.89 -2.60
N VAL A 115 0.97 7.96 -2.53
CA VAL A 115 2.36 7.95 -3.03
C VAL A 115 3.19 6.92 -2.29
N ALA A 116 3.05 6.81 -0.96
CA ALA A 116 3.73 5.78 -0.18
C ALA A 116 3.32 4.36 -0.60
N ALA A 117 2.02 4.13 -0.84
CA ALA A 117 1.52 2.83 -1.27
C ALA A 117 2.03 2.44 -2.66
N VAL A 118 2.05 3.39 -3.61
CA VAL A 118 2.58 3.16 -4.96
C VAL A 118 4.08 2.86 -4.91
N LEU A 119 4.87 3.67 -4.20
CA LEU A 119 6.31 3.45 -4.07
C LEU A 119 6.63 2.13 -3.38
N GLY A 120 5.90 1.81 -2.30
CA GLY A 120 6.05 0.54 -1.60
C GLY A 120 5.71 -0.65 -2.50
N ALA A 121 4.57 -0.60 -3.20
CA ALA A 121 4.17 -1.67 -4.11
C ALA A 121 5.18 -1.90 -5.24
N LEU A 122 5.71 -0.82 -5.84
CA LEU A 122 6.75 -0.90 -6.86
C LEU A 122 8.05 -1.49 -6.32
N LEU A 123 8.49 -1.04 -5.13
CA LEU A 123 9.70 -1.55 -4.49
C LEU A 123 9.56 -3.03 -4.12
N GLY A 124 8.43 -3.42 -3.53
CA GLY A 124 8.14 -4.82 -3.18
C GLY A 124 8.07 -5.72 -4.40
N ALA A 125 7.41 -5.27 -5.48
CA ALA A 125 7.36 -5.97 -6.75
C ALA A 125 8.74 -6.16 -7.38
N LEU A 126 9.56 -5.11 -7.38
CA LEU A 126 10.94 -5.17 -7.87
C LEU A 126 11.79 -6.14 -7.03
N LEU A 127 11.68 -6.08 -5.70
CA LEU A 127 12.40 -7.00 -4.82
C LEU A 127 11.95 -8.45 -5.03
N ALA A 128 10.66 -8.71 -5.24
CA ALA A 128 10.16 -10.05 -5.52
C ALA A 128 10.65 -10.56 -6.88
N ALA A 129 10.71 -9.69 -7.89
CA ALA A 129 11.31 -10.00 -9.19
C ALA A 129 12.76 -10.45 -9.05
N VAL A 130 13.57 -9.62 -8.40
CA VAL A 130 15.00 -9.84 -8.23
C VAL A 130 15.25 -11.09 -7.39
N ALA A 131 14.57 -11.21 -6.25
CA ALA A 131 14.68 -12.38 -5.38
C ALA A 131 14.28 -13.66 -6.11
N GLY A 132 13.18 -13.62 -6.86
CA GLY A 132 12.74 -14.73 -7.68
C GLY A 132 13.80 -15.16 -8.69
N ILE A 133 14.28 -14.23 -9.52
CA ILE A 133 15.31 -14.52 -10.53
C ILE A 133 16.56 -15.09 -9.88
N VAL A 134 17.05 -14.47 -8.80
CA VAL A 134 18.25 -14.93 -8.07
C VAL A 134 18.04 -16.35 -7.54
N LEU A 135 16.94 -16.62 -6.84
CA LEU A 135 16.65 -17.94 -6.28
C LEU A 135 16.48 -19.00 -7.36
N ALA A 136 15.89 -18.65 -8.50
CA ALA A 136 15.76 -19.56 -9.65
C ALA A 136 17.14 -19.88 -10.27
N THR A 137 18.01 -18.87 -10.44
CA THR A 137 19.37 -19.08 -10.99
C THR A 137 20.27 -19.91 -10.08
N LEU A 138 20.08 -19.82 -8.76
CA LEU A 138 20.81 -20.61 -7.77
C LEU A 138 20.26 -22.04 -7.59
N GLY A 139 19.16 -22.38 -8.28
CA GLY A 139 18.54 -23.70 -8.19
C GLY A 139 17.72 -23.95 -6.91
N PHE A 140 17.42 -22.90 -6.13
CA PHE A 140 16.62 -23.03 -4.91
C PHE A 140 15.11 -23.14 -5.16
N VAL A 141 14.65 -22.84 -6.38
CA VAL A 141 13.22 -22.90 -6.75
C VAL A 141 12.99 -24.07 -7.71
N ALA A 142 12.77 -25.26 -7.17
CA ALA A 142 12.59 -26.49 -7.97
C ALA A 142 11.37 -26.42 -8.92
N SER A 143 10.30 -25.73 -8.54
CA SER A 143 9.12 -25.51 -9.39
C SER A 143 9.35 -24.44 -10.45
N GLY A 144 10.39 -23.62 -10.33
CA GLY A 144 10.61 -22.42 -11.14
C GLY A 144 9.60 -21.31 -10.89
N ILE A 145 9.66 -20.26 -11.72
CA ILE A 145 8.85 -19.05 -11.58
C ILE A 145 7.96 -18.87 -12.80
N SER A 146 6.70 -18.51 -12.58
CA SER A 146 5.77 -18.09 -13.63
C SER A 146 5.83 -16.58 -13.83
N TYR A 147 6.33 -16.14 -14.99
CA TYR A 147 6.31 -14.72 -15.36
C TYR A 147 4.88 -14.16 -15.45
N GLY A 148 3.91 -14.97 -15.92
CA GLY A 148 2.50 -14.58 -15.97
C GLY A 148 1.88 -14.45 -14.57
N GLY A 149 2.23 -15.37 -13.66
CA GLY A 149 1.85 -15.30 -12.25
C GLY A 149 2.44 -14.06 -11.58
N MET A 150 3.70 -13.78 -11.84
CA MET A 150 4.40 -12.61 -11.32
C MET A 150 3.75 -11.29 -11.80
N ALA A 151 3.47 -11.15 -13.09
CA ALA A 151 2.77 -9.97 -13.62
C ALA A 151 1.40 -9.77 -12.96
N THR A 152 0.63 -10.85 -12.80
CA THR A 152 -0.65 -10.84 -12.07
C THR A 152 -0.46 -10.40 -10.62
N GLY A 153 0.55 -10.94 -9.95
CA GLY A 153 0.90 -10.56 -8.57
C GLY A 153 1.24 -9.08 -8.43
N VAL A 154 1.99 -8.50 -9.39
CA VAL A 154 2.33 -7.07 -9.39
C VAL A 154 1.09 -6.21 -9.54
N LEU A 155 0.18 -6.57 -10.46
CA LEU A 155 -1.07 -5.85 -10.67
C LEU A 155 -1.97 -5.90 -9.43
N ILE A 156 -2.11 -7.08 -8.81
CA ILE A 156 -2.89 -7.26 -7.59
C ILE A 156 -2.27 -6.46 -6.43
N ALA A 157 -0.97 -6.60 -6.20
CA ALA A 157 -0.28 -5.86 -5.14
C ALA A 157 -0.45 -4.34 -5.32
N ALA A 158 -0.18 -3.81 -6.52
CA ALA A 158 -0.31 -2.37 -6.78
C ALA A 158 -1.75 -1.86 -6.59
N SER A 159 -2.74 -2.56 -7.17
CA SER A 159 -4.14 -2.16 -7.07
C SER A 159 -4.66 -2.23 -5.64
N VAL A 160 -4.39 -3.34 -4.94
CA VAL A 160 -4.85 -3.55 -3.57
C VAL A 160 -4.15 -2.61 -2.60
N SER A 161 -2.85 -2.34 -2.74
CA SER A 161 -2.16 -1.37 -1.89
C SER A 161 -2.74 0.04 -2.03
N VAL A 162 -3.06 0.49 -3.25
CA VAL A 162 -3.67 1.81 -3.47
C VAL A 162 -5.09 1.87 -2.90
N VAL A 163 -5.92 0.85 -3.16
CA VAL A 163 -7.28 0.76 -2.65
C VAL A 163 -7.29 0.71 -1.12
N ALA A 164 -6.44 -0.12 -0.52
CA ALA A 164 -6.29 -0.21 0.93
C ALA A 164 -5.87 1.12 1.53
N ALA A 165 -4.84 1.78 0.97
CA ALA A 165 -4.37 3.07 1.46
C ALA A 165 -5.44 4.15 1.42
N LEU A 166 -6.25 4.21 0.35
CA LEU A 166 -7.38 5.13 0.25
C LEU A 166 -8.48 4.78 1.27
N ALA A 167 -8.90 3.52 1.32
CA ALA A 167 -9.98 3.06 2.19
C ALA A 167 -9.67 3.31 3.67
N THR A 168 -8.43 3.11 4.09
CA THR A 168 -8.02 3.23 5.50
C THR A 168 -7.73 4.67 5.90
N SER A 169 -7.32 5.53 4.96
CA SER A 169 -6.96 6.93 5.26
C SER A 169 -8.10 7.93 5.07
N ILE A 170 -9.13 7.62 4.28
CA ILE A 170 -10.20 8.58 3.96
C ILE A 170 -11.00 9.01 5.19
N VAL A 171 -11.45 8.06 6.02
CA VAL A 171 -12.22 8.32 7.23
C VAL A 171 -11.44 9.14 8.27
N PRO A 172 -10.21 8.75 8.68
CA PRO A 172 -9.46 9.56 9.64
C PRO A 172 -9.09 10.94 9.09
N THR A 173 -8.80 11.06 7.80
CA THR A 173 -8.51 12.35 7.15
C THR A 173 -9.73 13.26 7.17
N TRP A 174 -10.90 12.74 6.81
CA TRP A 174 -12.15 13.50 6.84
C TRP A 174 -12.50 13.96 8.26
N ASN A 175 -12.32 13.08 9.24
CA ASN A 175 -12.54 13.38 10.65
C ASN A 175 -11.57 14.45 11.17
N ALA A 176 -10.29 14.41 10.77
CA ALA A 176 -9.30 15.42 11.15
C ALA A 176 -9.65 16.81 10.61
N VAL A 177 -10.06 16.90 9.34
CA VAL A 177 -10.45 18.16 8.68
C VAL A 177 -11.77 18.71 9.22
N SER A 178 -12.65 17.86 9.75
CA SER A 178 -13.96 18.28 10.26
C SER A 178 -13.94 18.81 11.70
N ARG A 179 -12.79 18.82 12.37
CA ARG A 179 -12.67 19.34 13.76
C ARG A 179 -12.81 20.87 13.79
N PRO A 180 -13.56 21.44 14.76
CA PRO A 180 -13.72 22.88 14.88
C PRO A 180 -12.37 23.60 15.13
N PRO A 181 -12.10 24.74 14.47
CA PRO A 181 -10.83 25.47 14.57
C PRO A 181 -10.41 25.77 16.01
N ILE A 182 -11.37 26.14 16.87
CA ILE A 182 -11.11 26.47 18.27
C ILE A 182 -10.49 25.30 19.04
N ARG A 183 -10.84 24.05 18.74
CA ARG A 183 -10.25 22.87 19.40
C ARG A 183 -8.89 22.51 18.81
N SER A 184 -8.70 22.72 17.52
CA SER A 184 -7.43 22.44 16.83
C SER A 184 -6.34 23.44 17.19
N LEU A 185 -6.71 24.70 17.49
CA LEU A 185 -5.77 25.77 17.86
C LEU A 185 -5.43 25.78 19.35
N THR A 186 -6.33 25.33 20.24
CA THR A 186 -6.05 25.25 21.69
C THR A 186 -5.34 23.97 22.10
N ALA A 187 -5.48 22.87 21.33
CA ALA A 187 -4.80 21.60 21.60
C ALA A 187 -3.31 21.57 21.18
N GLY A 188 -2.80 22.64 20.58
CA GLY A 188 -1.40 22.78 20.14
C GLY A 188 -0.54 23.67 21.04
N GLY A 189 -1.03 24.03 22.23
CA GLY A 189 -0.31 24.81 23.25
C GLY A 189 0.19 23.94 24.39
#